data_AF-N0B6Y5-F1
#
_entry.id   AF-N0B6Y5-F1
#
_cell.length_a   1.000
_cell.length_b   1.000
_cell.length_c   1.000
_cell.angle_alpha   90.00
_cell.angle_beta   90.00
_cell.angle_gamma   90.00
#
_symmetry.space_group_name_H-M   'P 1'
#
loop_
_entity.id
_entity.type
_entity.pdbx_description
1 polymer ?
#
loop_
_entity_poly.entity_id
_entity_poly.type
_entity_poly.pdbx_seq_one_letter_code
_entity_poly.pdbx_strand_id
1 'polypeptide(L)'
;MSPSDPIDGCARFEALVCEFHWTALQIGAIASCMNASLASRRSWMLRACSNLVPVESPVVKVALRSWQDIGLPRDLAAAVARIYFNLADAKKLALPLINSAGIFAAPKIPLAKLEQITAVWRKLAEDCRDAVLELEPETRWRLNGTYTGNALVLSKFLKEAMAGLRTCVNQYGEVALPLLPQRRKMPRYMLLQHCKIFSQGSASAAFARDLSKNDLSVDCDGDFRLKDAVVVVLRSGRKLPGLIVWFKDGKAGVRFNSPLPDDDLLISD
;
A
#
# COMPACT_ATOMS: atom_id res chain seq x y z
N MET A 1 -30.43 -10.12 -5.99
CA MET A 1 -29.06 -9.65 -6.29
C MET A 1 -29.19 -8.18 -6.60
N SER A 2 -28.89 -7.32 -5.64
CA SER A 2 -28.81 -5.88 -5.90
C SER A 2 -27.60 -5.64 -6.81
N PRO A 3 -27.71 -4.81 -7.85
CA PRO A 3 -26.54 -4.46 -8.66
C PRO A 3 -25.55 -3.75 -7.74
N SER A 4 -24.32 -4.26 -7.64
CA SER A 4 -23.25 -3.59 -6.92
C SER A 4 -23.03 -2.20 -7.54
N ASP A 5 -23.04 -1.16 -6.69
CA ASP A 5 -22.93 0.23 -7.15
C ASP A 5 -21.53 0.46 -7.78
N PRO A 6 -21.40 1.06 -8.98
CA PRO A 6 -20.11 1.24 -9.66
C PRO A 6 -19.05 1.98 -8.84
N ILE A 7 -19.46 2.81 -7.87
CA ILE A 7 -18.60 3.58 -6.97
C ILE A 7 -17.89 2.67 -5.96
N ASP A 8 -18.60 1.70 -5.37
CA ASP A 8 -18.06 0.70 -4.44
C ASP A 8 -17.09 -0.28 -5.16
N GLY A 9 -17.37 -0.61 -6.42
CA GLY A 9 -16.43 -1.38 -7.27
C GLY A 9 -15.09 -0.66 -7.47
N CYS A 10 -15.11 0.65 -7.73
CA CYS A 10 -13.91 1.45 -7.93
C CYS A 10 -13.06 1.59 -6.65
N ALA A 11 -13.69 1.83 -5.49
CA ALA A 11 -12.98 1.95 -4.22
C ALA A 11 -12.30 0.63 -3.82
N ARG A 12 -12.99 -0.51 -4.01
CA ARG A 12 -12.42 -1.84 -3.76
C ARG A 12 -11.28 -2.18 -4.74
N PHE A 13 -11.40 -1.78 -6.00
CA PHE A 13 -10.31 -1.88 -6.97
C PHE A 13 -9.09 -1.05 -6.55
N GLU A 14 -9.29 0.23 -6.18
CA GLU A 14 -8.19 1.09 -5.69
C GLU A 14 -7.51 0.49 -4.46
N ALA A 15 -8.29 -0.04 -3.51
CA ALA A 15 -7.76 -0.70 -2.31
C ALA A 15 -6.93 -1.94 -2.65
N LEU A 16 -7.41 -2.80 -3.57
CA LEU A 16 -6.64 -3.94 -4.09
C LEU A 16 -5.31 -3.48 -4.69
N VAL A 17 -5.33 -2.46 -5.55
CA VAL A 17 -4.13 -1.95 -6.22
C VAL A 17 -3.12 -1.40 -5.21
N CYS A 18 -3.57 -0.62 -4.22
CA CYS A 18 -2.71 -0.10 -3.15
C CYS A 18 -2.03 -1.22 -2.35
N GLU A 19 -2.81 -2.20 -1.91
CA GLU A 19 -2.32 -3.34 -1.12
C GLU A 19 -1.37 -4.22 -1.93
N PHE A 20 -1.70 -4.48 -3.20
CA PHE A 20 -0.87 -5.26 -4.10
C PHE A 20 0.45 -4.56 -4.41
N HIS A 21 0.43 -3.27 -4.76
CA HIS A 21 1.64 -2.48 -5.00
C HIS A 21 2.56 -2.44 -3.76
N TRP A 22 1.99 -2.31 -2.56
CA TRP A 22 2.76 -2.38 -1.32
C TRP A 22 3.37 -3.77 -1.10
N THR A 23 2.61 -4.82 -1.36
CA THR A 23 3.08 -6.21 -1.25
C THR A 23 4.21 -6.49 -2.25
N ALA A 24 4.08 -6.01 -3.49
CA ALA A 24 5.10 -6.12 -4.51
C ALA A 24 6.40 -5.41 -4.11
N LEU A 25 6.30 -4.19 -3.53
CA LEU A 25 7.45 -3.47 -2.99
C LEU A 25 8.17 -4.27 -1.89
N GLN A 26 7.41 -4.86 -0.97
CA GLN A 26 7.96 -5.71 0.10
C GLN A 26 8.63 -6.97 -0.44
N ILE A 27 8.03 -7.63 -1.44
CA ILE A 27 8.61 -8.81 -2.10
C ILE A 27 9.94 -8.46 -2.77
N GLY A 28 9.99 -7.37 -3.55
CA GLY A 28 11.23 -6.92 -4.20
C GLY A 28 12.34 -6.60 -3.21
N ALA A 29 11.98 -6.03 -2.05
CA ALA A 29 12.92 -5.73 -0.98
C ALA A 29 13.48 -6.99 -0.32
N ILE A 30 12.61 -7.95 0.04
CA ILE A 30 13.05 -9.22 0.63
C ILE A 30 13.91 -9.99 -0.37
N ALA A 31 13.54 -10.05 -1.66
CA ALA A 31 14.35 -10.66 -2.70
C ALA A 31 15.75 -10.00 -2.80
N SER A 32 15.83 -8.68 -2.72
CA SER A 32 17.10 -7.94 -2.71
C SER A 32 17.95 -8.24 -1.47
N CYS A 33 17.33 -8.38 -0.30
CA CYS A 33 18.03 -8.79 0.92
C CYS A 33 18.53 -10.24 0.84
N MET A 34 17.76 -11.15 0.24
CA MET A 34 18.18 -12.52 -0.04
C MET A 34 19.38 -12.54 -1.00
N ASN A 35 19.36 -11.70 -2.04
CA ASN A 35 20.50 -11.51 -2.95
C ASN A 35 21.75 -11.01 -2.21
N ALA A 36 21.60 -10.02 -1.33
CA ALA A 36 22.70 -9.50 -0.53
C ALA A 36 23.27 -10.55 0.44
N SER A 37 22.40 -11.32 1.09
CA SER A 37 22.76 -12.42 1.98
C SER A 37 23.54 -13.51 1.22
N LEU A 38 23.05 -13.91 0.03
CA LEU A 38 23.69 -14.91 -0.81
C LEU A 38 25.07 -14.44 -1.30
N ALA A 39 25.16 -13.21 -1.82
CA ALA A 39 26.40 -12.65 -2.35
C ALA A 39 27.48 -12.47 -1.26
N SER A 40 27.08 -12.11 -0.04
CA SER A 40 28.00 -11.93 1.08
C SER A 40 28.25 -13.23 1.86
N ARG A 41 27.43 -14.26 1.64
CA ARG A 41 27.33 -15.47 2.49
C ARG A 41 27.08 -15.14 3.97
N ARG A 42 26.31 -14.08 4.23
CA ARG A 42 26.04 -13.59 5.59
C ARG A 42 24.53 -13.40 5.82
N SER A 43 23.99 -14.17 6.77
CA SER A 43 22.56 -14.14 7.10
C SER A 43 22.08 -12.84 7.73
N TRP A 44 22.95 -12.06 8.39
CA TRP A 44 22.57 -10.81 9.05
C TRP A 44 22.11 -9.72 8.08
N MET A 45 22.37 -9.85 6.77
CA MET A 45 21.78 -8.99 5.72
C MET A 45 20.24 -9.08 5.69
N LEU A 46 19.65 -10.12 6.28
CA LEU A 46 18.20 -10.31 6.38
C LEU A 46 17.58 -9.64 7.62
N ARG A 47 18.37 -9.02 8.50
CA ARG A 47 17.86 -8.42 9.75
C ARG A 47 16.80 -7.33 9.51
N ALA A 48 16.95 -6.58 8.43
CA ALA A 48 16.02 -5.53 8.05
C ALA A 48 14.72 -6.07 7.45
N CYS A 49 14.67 -7.36 7.08
CA CYS A 49 13.49 -7.98 6.48
C CYS A 49 12.35 -8.18 7.48
N SER A 50 12.60 -8.20 8.79
CA SER A 50 11.56 -8.43 9.80
C SER A 50 10.39 -7.46 9.66
N ASN A 51 10.69 -6.18 9.43
CA ASN A 51 9.70 -5.12 9.22
C ASN A 51 9.12 -5.08 7.79
N LEU A 52 9.67 -5.90 6.88
CA LEU A 52 9.26 -5.95 5.47
C LEU A 52 8.38 -7.15 5.17
N VAL A 53 8.29 -8.14 6.06
CA VAL A 53 7.45 -9.34 5.84
C VAL A 53 6.00 -8.90 5.61
N PRO A 54 5.40 -9.22 4.44
CA PRO A 54 4.01 -8.85 4.17
C PRO A 54 3.06 -9.49 5.18
N VAL A 55 2.13 -8.69 5.71
CA VAL A 55 1.02 -9.17 6.52
C VAL A 55 -0.11 -9.60 5.58
N GLU A 56 -0.88 -10.62 5.96
CA GLU A 56 -2.06 -10.99 5.18
C GLU A 56 -3.05 -9.81 5.16
N SER A 57 -3.52 -9.46 3.97
CA SER A 57 -4.45 -8.36 3.77
C SER A 57 -5.85 -8.92 3.48
N PRO A 58 -6.82 -8.74 4.40
CA PRO A 58 -8.21 -9.15 4.16
C PRO A 58 -8.80 -8.48 2.93
N VAL A 59 -8.37 -7.25 2.62
CA VAL A 59 -8.79 -6.45 1.45
C VAL A 59 -8.58 -7.23 0.16
N VAL A 60 -7.37 -7.77 -0.02
CA VAL A 60 -7.01 -8.53 -1.22
C VAL A 60 -7.86 -9.80 -1.32
N LYS A 61 -8.04 -10.52 -0.21
CA LYS A 61 -8.81 -11.75 -0.19
C LYS A 61 -10.27 -11.53 -0.56
N VAL A 62 -10.87 -10.44 -0.07
CA VAL A 62 -12.25 -10.06 -0.41
C VAL A 62 -12.32 -9.63 -1.87
N ALA A 63 -11.45 -8.72 -2.31
CA ALA A 63 -11.44 -8.21 -3.68
C ALA A 63 -11.26 -9.32 -4.73
N LEU A 64 -10.41 -10.32 -4.48
CA LEU A 64 -10.21 -11.44 -5.40
C LEU A 64 -11.38 -12.44 -5.41
N ARG A 65 -12.20 -12.51 -4.35
CA ARG A 65 -13.42 -13.32 -4.33
C ARG A 65 -14.53 -12.69 -5.16
N SER A 66 -14.61 -11.36 -5.13
CA SER A 66 -15.57 -10.54 -5.88
C SER A 66 -14.89 -9.84 -7.07
N TRP A 67 -13.98 -10.52 -7.77
CA TRP A 67 -13.14 -9.91 -8.81
C TRP A 67 -13.97 -9.36 -9.99
N GLN A 68 -15.13 -9.97 -10.26
CA GLN A 68 -16.06 -9.53 -11.31
C GLN A 68 -16.70 -8.19 -10.95
N ASP A 69 -17.04 -7.98 -9.68
CA ASP A 69 -17.70 -6.77 -9.18
C ASP A 69 -16.78 -5.55 -9.21
N ILE A 70 -15.46 -5.78 -9.12
CA ILE A 70 -14.43 -4.73 -9.29
C ILE A 70 -13.92 -4.66 -10.73
N GLY A 71 -14.52 -5.41 -11.66
CA GLY A 71 -14.19 -5.42 -13.09
C GLY A 71 -12.75 -5.83 -13.40
N LEU A 72 -12.13 -6.70 -12.60
CA LEU A 72 -10.77 -7.18 -12.87
C LEU A 72 -10.80 -8.29 -13.94
N PRO A 73 -9.84 -8.39 -14.87
CA PRO A 73 -9.76 -9.55 -15.76
C PRO A 73 -9.54 -10.86 -14.99
N ARG A 74 -10.16 -11.96 -15.44
CA ARG A 74 -10.08 -13.28 -14.77
C ARG A 74 -8.64 -13.75 -14.58
N ASP A 75 -7.83 -13.64 -15.63
CA ASP A 75 -6.46 -14.13 -15.65
C ASP A 75 -5.57 -13.31 -14.70
N LEU A 76 -5.76 -12.00 -14.65
CA LEU A 76 -5.09 -11.11 -13.72
C LEU A 76 -5.51 -11.41 -12.26
N ALA A 77 -6.79 -11.61 -12.00
CA ALA A 77 -7.28 -12.01 -10.68
C ALA A 77 -6.64 -13.34 -10.23
N ALA A 78 -6.55 -14.32 -11.13
CA ALA A 78 -5.90 -15.61 -10.87
C ALA A 78 -4.39 -15.47 -10.64
N ALA A 79 -3.72 -14.59 -11.40
CA ALA A 79 -2.30 -14.30 -11.22
C ALA A 79 -2.02 -13.69 -9.84
N VAL A 80 -2.78 -12.67 -9.43
CA VAL A 80 -2.65 -12.05 -8.11
C VAL A 80 -2.95 -13.07 -7.01
N ALA A 81 -4.01 -13.88 -7.13
CA ALA A 81 -4.32 -14.93 -6.16
C ALA A 81 -3.17 -15.93 -5.98
N ARG A 82 -2.55 -16.36 -7.09
CA ARG A 82 -1.41 -17.28 -7.08
C ARG A 82 -0.18 -16.66 -6.42
N ILE A 83 0.07 -15.37 -6.62
CA ILE A 83 1.16 -14.65 -5.94
C ILE A 83 0.98 -14.69 -4.42
N TYR A 84 -0.22 -14.39 -3.91
CA TYR A 84 -0.48 -14.42 -2.47
C TYR A 84 -0.39 -15.84 -1.88
N PHE A 85 -0.81 -16.85 -2.64
CA PHE A 85 -0.62 -18.26 -2.27
C PHE A 85 0.88 -18.61 -2.16
N ASN A 86 1.66 -18.33 -3.21
CA ASN A 86 3.09 -18.60 -3.25
C ASN A 86 3.86 -17.79 -2.20
N LEU A 87 3.42 -16.56 -1.90
CA LEU A 87 3.98 -15.71 -0.85
C LEU A 87 3.82 -16.36 0.54
N ALA A 88 2.68 -16.98 0.83
CA ALA A 88 2.47 -17.67 2.10
C ALA A 88 3.50 -18.80 2.30
N ASP A 89 3.78 -19.57 1.25
CA ASP A 89 4.78 -20.64 1.30
C ASP A 89 6.22 -20.10 1.36
N ALA A 90 6.54 -19.06 0.58
CA ALA A 90 7.84 -18.42 0.65
C ALA A 90 8.14 -17.82 2.04
N LYS A 91 7.11 -17.28 2.71
CA LYS A 91 7.23 -16.79 4.10
C LYS A 91 7.57 -17.92 5.06
N LYS A 92 6.94 -19.09 4.96
CA LYS A 92 7.25 -20.26 5.81
C LYS A 92 8.73 -20.66 5.70
N LEU A 93 9.30 -20.57 4.49
CA LEU A 93 10.71 -20.87 4.24
C LEU A 93 11.66 -19.79 4.78
N ALA A 94 11.31 -18.52 4.62
CA ALA A 94 12.20 -17.40 4.93
C ALA A 94 12.16 -16.94 6.39
N LEU A 95 11.01 -17.02 7.07
CA LEU A 95 10.83 -16.52 8.43
C LEU A 95 11.85 -17.08 9.45
N PRO A 96 12.17 -18.39 9.45
CA PRO A 96 13.21 -18.91 10.35
C PRO A 96 14.57 -18.25 10.12
N LEU A 97 14.91 -17.90 8.88
CA LEU A 97 16.18 -17.24 8.55
C LEU A 97 16.15 -15.76 8.96
N ILE A 98 15.03 -15.07 8.70
CA ILE A 98 14.85 -13.67 9.06
C ILE A 98 14.88 -13.50 10.58
N ASN A 99 14.20 -14.36 11.34
CA ASN A 99 14.13 -14.29 12.80
C ASN A 99 15.46 -14.63 13.47
N SER A 100 16.31 -15.43 12.82
CA SER A 100 17.67 -15.73 13.31
C SER A 100 18.73 -14.75 12.79
N ALA A 101 18.38 -13.87 11.85
CA ALA A 101 19.29 -12.88 11.28
C ALA A 101 19.63 -11.81 12.31
N GLY A 102 20.89 -11.81 12.78
CA GLY A 102 21.38 -10.87 13.79
C GLY A 102 21.73 -11.53 15.13
N ILE A 103 21.40 -12.81 15.32
CA ILE A 103 21.93 -13.60 16.44
C ILE A 103 23.37 -13.98 16.09
N PHE A 104 24.34 -13.50 16.88
CA PHE A 104 25.77 -13.71 16.62
C PHE A 104 26.16 -15.21 16.56
N ALA A 105 25.41 -16.06 17.26
CA ALA A 105 25.55 -17.52 17.29
C ALA A 105 24.51 -18.28 16.43
N ALA A 106 23.88 -17.62 15.44
CA ALA A 106 22.88 -18.26 14.60
C ALA A 106 23.47 -19.49 13.85
N PRO A 107 22.68 -20.56 13.65
CA PRO A 107 23.12 -21.71 12.88
C PRO A 107 23.58 -21.28 11.49
N LYS A 108 24.71 -21.83 11.02
CA LYS A 108 25.14 -21.66 9.63
C LYS A 108 24.07 -22.29 8.72
N ILE A 109 23.38 -21.44 7.95
CA ILE A 109 22.42 -21.92 6.96
C ILE A 109 23.22 -22.53 5.79
N PRO A 110 22.92 -23.77 5.38
CA PRO A 110 23.56 -24.36 4.20
C PRO A 110 23.38 -23.46 2.97
N LEU A 111 24.46 -23.24 2.22
CA LEU A 111 24.44 -22.34 1.05
C LEU A 111 23.34 -22.75 0.05
N ALA A 112 23.21 -24.04 -0.23
CA ALA A 112 22.19 -24.59 -1.11
C ALA A 112 20.75 -24.24 -0.66
N LYS A 113 20.50 -24.22 0.66
CA LYS A 113 19.19 -23.83 1.21
C LYS A 113 18.93 -22.33 1.04
N LEU A 114 19.96 -21.50 1.21
CA LEU A 114 19.87 -20.06 0.96
C LEU A 114 19.64 -19.77 -0.54
N GLU A 115 20.32 -20.48 -1.43
CA GLU A 115 20.11 -20.39 -2.88
C GLU A 115 18.68 -20.76 -3.27
N GLN A 116 18.17 -21.88 -2.75
CA GLN A 116 16.80 -22.31 -2.99
C GLN A 116 15.78 -21.26 -2.55
N ILE A 117 15.91 -20.73 -1.33
CA ILE A 117 14.99 -19.72 -0.81
C ILE A 117 15.10 -18.42 -1.61
N THR A 118 16.32 -18.01 -1.97
CA THR A 118 16.56 -16.84 -2.82
C THR A 118 15.88 -16.99 -4.18
N ALA A 119 15.95 -18.18 -4.79
CA ALA A 119 15.28 -18.46 -6.07
C ALA A 119 13.76 -18.32 -5.97
N VAL A 120 13.14 -18.80 -4.88
CA VAL A 120 11.70 -18.63 -4.62
C VAL A 120 11.31 -17.15 -4.56
N TRP A 121 12.08 -16.33 -3.84
CA TRP A 121 11.80 -14.89 -3.73
C TRP A 121 12.05 -14.12 -5.03
N ARG A 122 13.05 -14.51 -5.84
CA ARG A 122 13.24 -13.95 -7.19
C ARG A 122 12.08 -14.29 -8.11
N LYS A 123 11.57 -15.53 -8.05
CA LYS A 123 10.39 -15.92 -8.83
C LYS A 123 9.13 -15.16 -8.41
N LEU A 124 8.92 -14.96 -7.11
CA LEU A 124 7.85 -14.09 -6.63
C LEU A 124 7.99 -12.65 -7.11
N ALA A 125 9.21 -12.11 -7.14
CA ALA A 125 9.45 -10.76 -7.66
C ALA A 125 9.14 -10.67 -9.17
N GLU A 126 9.47 -11.70 -9.94
CA GLU A 126 9.07 -11.82 -11.35
C GLU A 126 7.55 -11.86 -11.51
N ASP A 127 6.86 -12.76 -10.80
CA ASP A 127 5.40 -12.89 -10.88
C ASP A 127 4.71 -11.57 -10.48
N CYS A 128 5.21 -10.88 -9.45
CA CYS A 128 4.73 -9.54 -9.09
C CYS A 128 4.97 -8.50 -10.18
N ARG A 129 6.13 -8.52 -10.86
CA ARG A 129 6.43 -7.57 -11.93
C ARG A 129 5.42 -7.72 -13.05
N ASP A 130 5.16 -8.96 -13.47
CA ASP A 130 4.28 -9.26 -14.59
C ASP A 130 2.84 -8.85 -14.24
N ALA A 131 2.35 -9.21 -13.04
CA ALA A 131 1.04 -8.78 -12.58
C ALA A 131 0.92 -7.24 -12.39
N VAL A 132 1.99 -6.55 -11.98
CA VAL A 132 2.00 -5.07 -11.93
C VAL A 132 1.87 -4.46 -13.33
N LEU A 133 2.56 -5.04 -14.33
CA LEU A 133 2.48 -4.58 -15.71
C LEU A 133 1.12 -4.87 -16.34
N GLU A 134 0.50 -6.01 -16.04
CA GLU A 134 -0.85 -6.37 -16.47
C GLU A 134 -1.94 -5.53 -15.78
N LEU A 135 -1.72 -5.12 -14.53
CA LEU A 135 -2.64 -4.27 -13.78
C LEU A 135 -2.57 -2.80 -14.22
N GLU A 136 -1.44 -2.36 -14.77
CA GLU A 136 -1.21 -0.96 -15.12
C GLU A 136 -2.27 -0.39 -16.10
N PRO A 137 -2.63 -1.06 -17.21
CA PRO A 137 -3.71 -0.60 -18.09
C PRO A 137 -5.03 -0.40 -17.35
N GLU A 138 -5.42 -1.34 -16.47
CA GLU A 138 -6.64 -1.24 -15.67
C GLU A 138 -6.61 -0.02 -14.73
N THR A 139 -5.45 0.26 -14.12
CA THR A 139 -5.30 1.43 -13.25
C THR A 139 -5.30 2.74 -14.02
N ARG A 140 -4.73 2.78 -15.23
CA ARG A 140 -4.64 4.00 -16.04
C ARG A 140 -6.02 4.55 -16.40
N TRP A 141 -6.97 3.67 -16.70
CA TRP A 141 -8.32 4.07 -17.11
C TRP A 141 -9.22 4.45 -15.94
N ARG A 142 -8.92 3.96 -14.74
CA ARG A 142 -9.82 4.04 -13.57
C ARG A 142 -9.32 4.96 -12.46
N LEU A 143 -8.01 5.17 -12.35
CA LEU A 143 -7.35 5.84 -11.24
C LEU A 143 -6.47 6.99 -11.72
N ASN A 144 -5.98 7.79 -10.77
CA ASN A 144 -5.03 8.87 -11.04
C ASN A 144 -3.72 8.32 -11.66
N GLY A 145 -3.10 9.08 -12.57
CA GLY A 145 -1.81 8.75 -13.18
C GLY A 145 -0.65 8.48 -12.21
N THR A 146 -0.76 8.84 -10.93
CA THR A 146 0.19 8.41 -9.88
C THR A 146 0.28 6.88 -9.75
N TYR A 147 -0.78 6.14 -10.06
CA TYR A 147 -0.78 4.67 -10.03
C TYR A 147 0.03 4.05 -11.18
N THR A 148 -0.07 4.63 -12.38
CA THR A 148 0.84 4.31 -13.49
C THR A 148 2.30 4.60 -13.10
N GLY A 149 2.53 5.70 -12.36
CA GLY A 149 3.84 6.01 -11.77
C GLY A 149 4.36 4.91 -10.83
N ASN A 150 3.51 4.30 -10.01
CA ASN A 150 3.88 3.14 -9.18
C ASN A 150 4.32 1.96 -10.04
N ALA A 151 3.58 1.63 -11.09
CA ALA A 151 3.89 0.49 -11.96
C ALA A 151 5.28 0.63 -12.63
N LEU A 152 5.67 1.84 -13.04
CA LEU A 152 7.00 2.12 -13.59
C LEU A 152 8.12 1.89 -12.55
N VAL A 153 7.94 2.41 -11.33
CA VAL A 153 8.93 2.24 -10.26
C VAL A 153 9.05 0.77 -9.84
N LEU A 154 7.91 0.11 -9.63
CA LEU A 154 7.84 -1.29 -9.21
C LEU A 154 8.39 -2.23 -10.27
N SER A 155 8.02 -2.08 -11.54
CA SER A 155 8.50 -2.95 -12.61
C SER A 155 10.02 -2.91 -12.75
N LYS A 156 10.62 -1.72 -12.68
CA LYS A 156 12.08 -1.55 -12.65
C LYS A 156 12.69 -2.23 -11.43
N PHE A 157 12.18 -1.92 -10.23
CA PHE A 157 12.72 -2.44 -8.98
C PHE A 157 12.65 -3.97 -8.89
N LEU A 158 11.52 -4.56 -9.28
CA LEU A 158 11.32 -6.01 -9.29
C LEU A 158 12.21 -6.70 -10.33
N LYS A 159 12.41 -6.08 -11.50
CA LYS A 159 13.35 -6.55 -12.53
C LYS A 159 14.79 -6.60 -12.00
N GLU A 160 15.21 -5.58 -11.25
CA GLU A 160 16.52 -5.57 -10.60
C GLU A 160 16.64 -6.69 -9.55
N ALA A 161 15.62 -6.83 -8.69
CA ALA A 161 15.61 -7.85 -7.64
C ALA A 161 15.67 -9.29 -8.21
N MET A 162 14.91 -9.61 -9.26
CA MET A 162 14.95 -10.93 -9.88
C MET A 162 16.29 -11.21 -10.59
N ALA A 163 16.96 -10.17 -11.12
CA ALA A 163 18.28 -10.28 -11.73
C ALA A 163 19.41 -10.49 -10.71
N GLY A 164 19.09 -10.58 -9.41
CA GLY A 164 20.08 -10.77 -8.36
C GLY A 164 20.70 -9.48 -7.85
N LEU A 165 20.21 -8.31 -8.26
CA LEU A 165 20.71 -7.03 -7.76
C LEU A 165 20.24 -6.79 -6.32
N ARG A 166 20.95 -5.88 -5.66
CA ARG A 166 20.79 -5.52 -4.24
C ARG A 166 20.60 -4.01 -4.05
N THR A 167 19.95 -3.36 -5.02
CA THR A 167 19.91 -1.89 -5.16
C THR A 167 19.29 -1.17 -3.96
N CYS A 168 18.34 -1.82 -3.26
CA CYS A 168 17.75 -1.25 -2.05
C CYS A 168 18.49 -1.63 -0.75
N VAL A 169 19.61 -2.36 -0.81
CA VAL A 169 20.32 -2.85 0.38
C VAL A 169 21.75 -2.33 0.39
N ASN A 170 22.13 -1.62 1.45
CA ASN A 170 23.49 -1.12 1.59
C ASN A 170 24.46 -2.17 2.18
N GLN A 171 25.73 -1.82 2.29
CA GLN A 171 26.76 -2.71 2.87
C GLN A 171 26.53 -3.08 4.35
N TYR A 172 25.68 -2.33 5.03
CA TYR A 172 25.25 -2.55 6.41
C TYR A 172 23.93 -3.33 6.50
N GLY A 173 23.43 -3.89 5.41
CA GLY A 173 22.17 -4.64 5.41
C GLY A 173 20.94 -3.78 5.76
N GLU A 174 21.05 -2.46 5.64
CA GLU A 174 19.92 -1.54 5.81
C GLU A 174 19.18 -1.43 4.48
N VAL A 175 17.85 -1.28 4.56
CA VAL A 175 16.97 -1.25 3.40
C VAL A 175 16.44 0.15 3.13
N ALA A 176 16.72 0.66 1.94
CA ALA A 176 16.15 1.90 1.43
C ALA A 176 15.20 1.59 0.27
N LEU A 177 13.90 1.54 0.56
CA LEU A 177 12.87 1.24 -0.45
C LEU A 177 12.73 2.39 -1.45
N PRO A 178 12.47 2.10 -2.75
CA PRO A 178 12.13 3.14 -3.70
C PRO A 178 10.83 3.84 -3.30
N LEU A 179 10.74 5.14 -3.58
CA LEU A 179 9.55 5.94 -3.31
C LEU A 179 8.50 5.70 -4.39
N LEU A 180 7.33 5.22 -3.97
CA LEU A 180 6.17 5.10 -4.86
C LEU A 180 5.44 6.45 -4.97
N PRO A 181 5.10 6.94 -6.18
CA PRO A 181 4.32 8.16 -6.37
C PRO A 181 2.98 8.17 -5.62
N GLN A 182 2.23 7.06 -5.65
CA GLN A 182 1.08 6.83 -4.80
C GLN A 182 1.47 5.99 -3.57
N ARG A 183 1.29 6.59 -2.38
CA ARG A 183 1.68 6.01 -1.08
C ARG A 183 0.50 5.65 -0.18
N ARG A 184 -0.72 6.00 -0.58
CA ARG A 184 -1.91 5.79 0.24
C ARG A 184 -2.26 4.30 0.28
N LYS A 185 -2.75 3.86 1.44
CA LYS A 185 -3.19 2.47 1.68
C LYS A 185 -4.73 2.33 1.75
N MET A 186 -5.45 3.45 1.81
CA MET A 186 -6.90 3.47 1.94
C MET A 186 -7.54 4.25 0.79
N PRO A 187 -8.65 3.74 0.23
CA PRO A 187 -9.40 4.45 -0.78
C PRO A 187 -9.96 5.76 -0.22
N ARG A 188 -10.20 6.71 -1.12
CA ARG A 188 -10.91 7.94 -0.77
C ARG A 188 -12.19 8.07 -1.58
N TYR A 189 -13.28 8.30 -0.88
CA TYR A 189 -14.61 8.51 -1.43
C TYR A 189 -14.76 9.99 -1.75
N MET A 190 -15.18 10.28 -2.98
CA MET A 190 -15.41 11.64 -3.44
C MET A 190 -16.61 12.21 -2.73
N LEU A 191 -16.42 13.34 -2.03
CA LEU A 191 -17.50 13.99 -1.29
C LEU A 191 -18.05 15.23 -2.01
N LEU A 192 -17.16 15.97 -2.68
CA LEU A 192 -17.45 17.10 -3.56
C LEU A 192 -18.59 18.03 -3.08
N GLN A 193 -18.50 18.52 -1.85
CA GLN A 193 -19.53 19.39 -1.29
C GLN A 193 -18.95 20.58 -0.53
N HIS A 194 -19.70 21.68 -0.50
CA HIS A 194 -19.41 22.79 0.42
C HIS A 194 -19.55 22.34 1.87
N CYS A 195 -18.59 22.75 2.70
CA CYS A 195 -18.58 22.53 4.13
C CYS A 195 -18.14 23.79 4.87
N LYS A 196 -18.23 23.76 6.19
CA LYS A 196 -17.66 24.77 7.07
C LYS A 196 -16.61 24.13 7.94
N ILE A 197 -15.43 24.73 8.05
CA ILE A 197 -14.40 24.31 8.98
C ILE A 197 -14.37 25.28 10.17
N PHE A 198 -14.52 24.76 11.38
CA PHE A 198 -14.47 25.53 12.61
C PHE A 198 -13.13 25.30 13.29
N SER A 199 -12.41 26.37 13.61
CA SER A 199 -11.15 26.32 14.37
C SER A 199 -11.05 27.53 15.29
N GLN A 200 -10.61 27.31 16.53
CA GLN A 200 -10.40 28.38 17.53
C GLN A 200 -11.56 29.40 17.64
N GLY A 201 -12.80 28.93 17.49
CA GLY A 201 -14.00 29.78 17.55
C GLY A 201 -14.39 30.52 16.26
N SER A 202 -13.58 30.42 15.20
CA SER A 202 -13.85 30.99 13.87
C SER A 202 -14.34 29.92 12.90
N ALA A 203 -15.23 30.31 11.98
CA ALA A 203 -15.77 29.44 10.94
C ALA A 203 -15.32 29.94 9.56
N SER A 204 -14.69 29.07 8.79
CA SER A 204 -14.29 29.35 7.41
C SER A 204 -15.09 28.49 6.43
N ALA A 205 -15.47 29.08 5.30
CA ALA A 205 -16.02 28.32 4.19
C ALA A 205 -14.93 27.40 3.61
N ALA A 206 -15.33 26.18 3.25
CA ALA A 206 -14.43 25.20 2.67
C ALA A 206 -15.19 24.33 1.66
N PHE A 207 -14.44 23.57 0.87
CA PHE A 207 -14.97 22.59 -0.06
C PHE A 207 -14.35 21.23 0.24
N ALA A 208 -15.16 20.30 0.72
CA ALA A 208 -14.72 18.93 0.96
C ALA A 208 -14.60 18.19 -0.37
N ARG A 209 -13.39 17.71 -0.66
CA ARG A 209 -13.04 17.05 -1.92
C ARG A 209 -13.31 15.56 -1.85
N ASP A 210 -12.64 14.90 -0.91
CA ASP A 210 -12.62 13.47 -0.73
C ASP A 210 -12.39 13.11 0.74
N LEU A 211 -12.77 11.91 1.14
CA LEU A 211 -12.56 11.40 2.49
C LEU A 211 -12.21 9.92 2.50
N SER A 212 -11.43 9.48 3.47
CA SER A 212 -11.24 8.07 3.83
C SER A 212 -11.89 7.81 5.18
N LYS A 213 -11.80 6.58 5.68
CA LYS A 213 -12.15 6.24 7.06
C LYS A 213 -11.51 7.14 8.11
N ASN A 214 -10.32 7.69 7.84
CA ASN A 214 -9.52 8.40 8.82
C ASN A 214 -9.30 9.88 8.52
N ASP A 215 -9.39 10.29 7.26
CA ASP A 215 -8.98 11.62 6.87
C ASP A 215 -9.96 12.24 5.87
N LEU A 216 -10.11 13.56 5.92
CA LEU A 216 -10.88 14.38 4.99
C LEU A 216 -9.94 15.36 4.30
N SER A 217 -10.08 15.51 2.98
CA SER A 217 -9.42 16.56 2.22
C SER A 217 -10.38 17.72 1.99
N VAL A 218 -9.94 18.93 2.33
CA VAL A 218 -10.71 20.15 2.13
C VAL A 218 -9.88 21.21 1.41
N ASP A 219 -10.51 21.95 0.51
CA ASP A 219 -9.99 23.20 0.00
C ASP A 219 -10.56 24.33 0.86
N CYS A 220 -9.72 25.24 1.34
CA CYS A 220 -10.10 26.31 2.25
C CYS A 220 -9.10 27.46 2.21
N ASP A 221 -9.60 28.68 2.34
CA ASP A 221 -8.81 29.91 2.34
C ASP A 221 -8.38 30.33 3.77
N GLY A 222 -8.28 29.36 4.69
CA GLY A 222 -7.91 29.61 6.08
C GLY A 222 -6.44 29.35 6.36
N ASP A 223 -5.87 30.04 7.35
CA ASP A 223 -4.51 29.78 7.83
C ASP A 223 -4.52 28.73 8.94
N PHE A 224 -4.23 27.48 8.58
CA PHE A 224 -4.17 26.36 9.53
C PHE A 224 -2.74 25.96 9.85
N ARG A 225 -2.48 25.66 11.12
CA ARG A 225 -1.23 25.04 11.57
C ARG A 225 -1.40 23.54 11.74
N LEU A 226 -0.29 22.83 11.59
CA LEU A 226 -0.25 21.40 11.88
C LEU A 226 -0.70 21.14 13.33
N LYS A 227 -1.59 20.17 13.50
CA LYS A 227 -2.24 19.77 14.77
C LYS A 227 -3.31 20.73 15.31
N ASP A 228 -3.72 21.75 14.55
CA ASP A 228 -4.87 22.55 14.96
C ASP A 228 -6.13 21.67 15.07
N ALA A 229 -6.83 21.82 16.19
CA ALA A 229 -8.12 21.19 16.40
C ALA A 229 -9.19 21.88 15.56
N VAL A 230 -9.90 21.08 14.78
CA VAL A 230 -10.93 21.55 13.86
C VAL A 230 -12.18 20.69 13.94
N VAL A 231 -13.31 21.29 13.59
CA VAL A 231 -14.56 20.55 13.34
C VAL A 231 -15.04 20.90 11.95
N VAL A 232 -15.08 19.91 11.06
CA VAL A 232 -15.67 20.10 9.73
C VAL A 232 -17.14 19.76 9.79
N VAL A 233 -17.98 20.68 9.37
CA VAL A 233 -19.43 20.52 9.30
C VAL A 233 -19.85 20.43 7.84
N LEU A 234 -20.34 19.25 7.45
CA LEU A 234 -20.83 18.97 6.10
C LEU A 234 -22.17 19.66 5.85
N ARG A 235 -22.62 19.71 4.59
CA ARG A 235 -23.92 20.30 4.21
C ARG A 235 -25.08 19.61 4.94
N SER A 236 -24.95 18.32 5.24
CA SER A 236 -25.94 17.56 6.03
C SER A 236 -26.03 17.98 7.50
N GLY A 237 -25.16 18.87 7.98
CA GLY A 237 -25.04 19.25 9.39
C GLY A 237 -24.17 18.28 10.20
N ARG A 238 -23.73 17.17 9.59
CA ARG A 238 -22.83 16.21 10.24
C ARG A 238 -21.50 16.85 10.60
N LYS A 239 -21.05 16.64 11.83
CA LYS A 239 -19.81 17.19 12.39
C LYS A 239 -18.73 16.12 12.43
N LEU A 240 -17.57 16.43 11.86
CA LEU A 240 -16.40 15.57 11.80
C LEU A 240 -15.25 16.26 12.56
N PRO A 241 -15.07 15.97 13.85
CA PRO A 241 -13.97 16.53 14.64
C PRO A 241 -12.64 15.88 14.25
N GLY A 242 -11.59 16.70 14.16
CA GLY A 242 -10.29 16.22 13.75
C GLY A 242 -9.15 17.21 14.00
N LEU A 243 -7.97 16.84 13.49
CA LEU A 243 -6.73 17.60 13.56
C LEU A 243 -6.19 17.87 12.16
N ILE A 244 -5.63 19.05 11.93
CA ILE A 244 -4.90 19.35 10.69
C ILE A 244 -3.62 18.51 10.64
N VAL A 245 -3.47 17.67 9.62
CA VAL A 245 -2.28 16.80 9.41
C VAL A 245 -1.36 17.28 8.30
N TRP A 246 -1.83 18.21 7.48
CA TRP A 246 -1.02 19.02 6.57
C TRP A 246 -1.87 20.19 6.08
N PHE A 247 -1.22 21.29 5.72
CA PHE A 247 -1.83 22.43 5.04
C PHE A 247 -0.85 22.95 3.99
N LYS A 248 -1.29 23.08 2.75
CA LYS A 248 -0.46 23.56 1.64
C LYS A 248 -1.34 24.06 0.50
N ASP A 249 -1.00 25.24 -0.05
CA ASP A 249 -1.64 25.82 -1.24
C ASP A 249 -3.18 25.87 -1.16
N GLY A 250 -3.72 26.34 -0.03
CA GLY A 250 -5.18 26.44 0.20
C GLY A 250 -5.88 25.08 0.37
N LYS A 251 -5.13 24.00 0.60
CA LYS A 251 -5.66 22.66 0.84
C LYS A 251 -5.23 22.15 2.20
N ALA A 252 -6.15 21.52 2.91
CA ALA A 252 -5.89 20.93 4.20
C ALA A 252 -6.27 19.45 4.22
N GLY A 253 -5.45 18.65 4.90
CA GLY A 253 -5.83 17.33 5.36
C GLY A 253 -6.27 17.39 6.80
N VAL A 254 -7.48 16.92 7.08
CA VAL A 254 -8.03 16.78 8.43
C VAL A 254 -8.03 15.29 8.79
N ARG A 255 -7.36 14.89 9.86
CA ARG A 255 -7.48 13.55 10.44
C ARG A 255 -8.57 13.53 11.49
N PHE A 256 -9.52 12.62 11.37
CA PHE A 256 -10.58 12.48 12.37
C PHE A 256 -10.01 12.05 13.72
N ASN A 257 -10.61 12.53 14.80
CA ASN A 257 -10.24 12.10 16.16
C ASN A 257 -10.53 10.61 16.37
N SER A 258 -11.61 10.12 15.74
CA SER A 258 -11.99 8.72 15.68
C SER A 258 -12.23 8.34 14.22
N PRO A 259 -11.76 7.16 13.77
CA PRO A 259 -12.11 6.64 12.45
C PRO A 259 -13.62 6.56 12.27
N LEU A 260 -14.09 6.74 11.04
CA LEU A 260 -15.46 6.45 10.66
C LEU A 260 -15.76 4.96 10.88
N PRO A 261 -16.97 4.59 11.35
CA PRO A 261 -17.43 3.20 11.35
C PRO A 261 -17.38 2.55 9.97
N ASP A 262 -17.22 1.23 9.88
CA ASP A 262 -17.16 0.52 8.59
C ASP A 262 -18.49 0.58 7.81
N ASP A 263 -19.61 0.81 8.50
CA ASP A 263 -20.98 0.99 7.98
C ASP A 263 -21.41 2.47 7.92
N ASP A 264 -20.44 3.38 7.89
CA ASP A 264 -20.71 4.80 7.84
C ASP A 264 -21.05 5.28 6.43
N LEU A 265 -22.25 5.86 6.23
CA LEU A 265 -22.80 6.33 4.94
C LEU A 265 -21.90 7.27 4.10
N LEU A 266 -20.79 7.77 4.64
CA LEU A 266 -19.81 8.55 3.87
C LEU A 266 -18.71 7.69 3.22
N ILE A 267 -18.55 6.45 3.68
CA ILE A 267 -17.56 5.46 3.22
C ILE A 267 -18.16 4.08 2.95
N SER A 268 -19.38 3.83 3.39
CA SER A 268 -20.20 2.67 3.09
C SER A 268 -21.41 3.12 2.30
N ASP A 269 -21.86 2.28 1.38
CA ASP A 269 -23.25 2.29 0.95
C ASP A 269 -24.06 1.36 1.86
#